data_AF-A0A8J7Q323-F1
#
_entry.id   AF-A0A8J7Q323-F1
#
_cell.length_a   1.000
_cell.length_b   1.000
_cell.length_c   1.000
_cell.angle_alpha   90.00
_cell.angle_beta   90.00
_cell.angle_gamma   90.00
#
_symmetry.space_group_name_H-M   'P 1'
#
loop_
_entity.id
_entity.type
_entity.pdbx_description
1 polymer ?
#
loop_
_entity_poly.entity_id
_entity_poly.type
_entity_poly.pdbx_seq_one_letter_code
_entity_poly.pdbx_strand_id
1 'polypeptide(L)'
;MKYRFSAESYDHIIFALNEVALDYRKYDVPKPPEVKQAQDEVRASFNHDLYHEKGYQVVFLSESSKKAIYQALDENAFRYHEQVLVKLKEEFESPIL
;
A
#
# COMPACT_ATOMS: atom_id res chain seq x y z
N MET A 1 -2.88 -11.89 4.91
CA MET A 1 -3.04 -12.60 3.62
C MET A 1 -1.90 -12.21 2.70
N LYS A 2 -1.65 -13.00 1.64
CA LYS A 2 -0.59 -12.75 0.66
C LYS A 2 -1.14 -12.06 -0.59
N TYR A 3 -0.47 -11.00 -1.03
CA TYR A 3 -0.77 -10.22 -2.24
C TYR A 3 0.47 -10.17 -3.15
N ARG A 4 0.30 -9.96 -4.46
CA ARG A 4 1.40 -9.68 -5.39
C ARG A 4 1.38 -8.21 -5.75
N PHE A 5 2.48 -7.50 -5.50
CA PHE A 5 2.64 -6.12 -5.97
C PHE A 5 3.77 -6.04 -6.98
N SER A 6 3.55 -5.26 -8.04
CA SER A 6 4.65 -4.80 -8.87
C SER A 6 5.50 -3.77 -8.10
N ALA A 7 6.75 -3.55 -8.52
CA ALA A 7 7.59 -2.49 -7.93
C ALA A 7 6.93 -1.10 -8.04
N GLU A 8 6.25 -0.84 -9.17
CA GLU A 8 5.47 0.40 -9.38
C GLU A 8 4.33 0.53 -8.36
N SER A 9 3.59 -0.56 -8.12
CA SER A 9 2.52 -0.58 -7.13
C SER A 9 3.02 -0.28 -5.72
N TYR A 10 4.18 -0.83 -5.35
CA TYR A 10 4.81 -0.54 -4.06
C TYR A 10 5.10 0.96 -3.90
N ASP A 11 5.71 1.60 -4.90
CA ASP A 11 6.05 3.02 -4.85
C ASP A 11 4.79 3.88 -4.66
N HIS A 12 3.71 3.56 -5.38
CA HIS A 12 2.43 4.24 -5.23
C HIS A 12 1.82 4.06 -3.84
N ILE A 13 1.84 2.84 -3.29
CA ILE A 13 1.31 2.54 -1.95
C ILE A 13 2.09 3.30 -0.87
N ILE A 14 3.43 3.26 -0.93
CA ILE A 14 4.28 3.98 0.03
C ILE A 14 4.06 5.49 -0.07
N PHE A 15 3.92 6.03 -1.28
CA PHE A 15 3.62 7.44 -1.48
C PHE A 15 2.27 7.82 -0.84
N ALA A 16 1.20 7.07 -1.13
CA ALA A 16 -0.14 7.34 -0.57
C ALA A 16 -0.13 7.33 0.97
N LEU A 17 0.46 6.28 1.56
CA LEU A 17 0.54 6.15 3.02
C LEU A 17 1.37 7.27 3.66
N ASN A 18 2.39 7.78 2.98
CA ASN A 18 3.20 8.90 3.46
C ASN A 18 2.44 10.23 3.38
N GLU A 19 1.74 10.51 2.28
CA GLU A 19 0.93 11.73 2.15
C GLU A 19 -0.15 11.80 3.23
N VAL A 20 -0.89 10.71 3.44
CA VAL A 20 -1.86 10.62 4.53
C VAL A 20 -1.20 10.90 5.88
N ALA A 21 -0.03 10.28 6.14
CA ALA A 21 0.70 10.50 7.38
C ALA A 21 1.17 11.95 7.57
N LEU A 22 1.55 12.63 6.50
CA LEU A 22 1.95 14.03 6.50
C LEU A 22 0.77 14.96 6.78
N ASP A 23 -0.41 14.65 6.23
CA ASP A 23 -1.63 15.40 6.51
C ASP A 23 -2.01 15.33 8.00
N TYR A 24 -1.99 14.14 8.61
CA TYR A 24 -2.24 14.01 10.05
C TYR A 24 -1.23 14.82 10.89
N ARG A 25 0.06 14.81 10.51
CA ARG A 25 1.09 15.62 11.17
C ARG A 25 0.81 17.12 11.03
N LYS A 26 0.35 17.58 9.88
CA LYS A 26 0.03 19.00 9.62
C LYS A 26 -1.05 19.53 10.58
N TYR A 27 -2.00 18.67 10.95
CA TYR A 27 -3.10 19.03 11.86
C TYR A 27 -2.83 18.67 13.32
N ASP A 28 -1.59 18.27 13.67
CA ASP A 28 -1.21 17.78 15.02
C ASP A 28 -2.12 16.65 15.53
N VAL A 29 -2.67 15.86 14.59
CA VAL A 29 -3.53 14.71 14.88
C VAL A 29 -2.65 13.47 14.88
N PRO A 30 -2.76 12.58 15.89
CA PRO A 30 -2.02 11.33 15.89
C PRO A 30 -2.38 10.51 14.65
N LYS A 31 -1.34 10.01 13.98
CA LYS A 31 -1.48 9.14 12.82
C LYS A 31 -2.34 7.91 13.18
N PRO A 32 -3.31 7.51 12.34
CA PRO A 32 -4.08 6.30 12.58
C PRO A 32 -3.15 5.08 12.70
N PRO A 33 -3.32 4.23 13.72
CA PRO A 33 -2.45 3.07 13.94
C PRO A 33 -2.43 2.14 12.73
N GLU A 34 -3.52 2.06 11.96
CA GLU A 34 -3.65 1.24 10.76
C GLU A 34 -2.75 1.74 9.61
N VAL A 35 -2.57 3.05 9.47
CA VAL A 35 -1.68 3.63 8.43
C VAL A 35 -0.22 3.35 8.79
N LYS A 36 0.13 3.36 10.07
CA LYS A 36 1.48 2.98 10.52
C LYS A 36 1.72 1.48 10.31
N GLN A 37 0.77 0.64 10.72
CA GLN A 37 0.82 -0.80 10.52
C GLN A 37 0.99 -1.16 9.04
N ALA A 38 0.22 -0.51 8.15
CA ALA A 38 0.33 -0.72 6.71
C ALA A 38 1.73 -0.39 6.17
N GLN A 39 2.33 0.73 6.61
CA GLN A 39 3.70 1.07 6.21
C GLN A 39 4.72 0.05 6.68
N ASP A 40 4.59 -0.42 7.92
CA ASP A 40 5.51 -1.39 8.49
C ASP A 40 5.39 -2.74 7.77
N GLU A 41 4.18 -3.22 7.47
CA GLU A 41 3.93 -4.47 6.73
C GLU A 41 4.41 -4.41 5.27
N VAL A 42 4.14 -3.29 4.57
CA VAL A 42 4.59 -3.08 3.18
C VAL A 42 6.12 -2.99 3.11
N ARG A 43 6.76 -2.24 4.03
CA ARG A 43 8.23 -2.13 4.09
C ARG A 43 8.90 -3.44 4.48
N ALA A 44 8.36 -4.15 5.47
CA ALA A 44 8.90 -5.44 5.88
C ALA A 44 8.87 -6.46 4.74
N SER A 45 7.84 -6.40 3.89
CA SER A 45 7.72 -7.27 2.73
C SER A 45 8.68 -6.90 1.59
N PHE A 46 9.09 -5.62 1.48
CA PHE A 46 9.93 -5.13 0.38
C PHE A 46 11.45 -5.13 0.70
N ASN A 47 11.83 -4.97 1.98
CA ASN A 47 13.23 -4.95 2.43
C ASN A 47 13.91 -6.32 2.50
N HIS A 48 13.16 -7.38 2.26
CA HIS A 48 13.70 -8.72 2.20
C HIS A 48 13.70 -9.21 0.74
N ASP A 49 14.73 -9.97 0.36
CA ASP A 49 14.82 -10.81 -0.86
C ASP A 49 13.71 -11.91 -0.92
N LEU A 50 12.52 -11.63 -0.36
CA LEU A 50 11.37 -12.49 -0.30
C LEU A 50 10.68 -12.46 -1.67
N TYR A 51 11.11 -13.40 -2.52
CA TYR A 51 10.38 -13.89 -3.68
C TYR A 51 10.02 -12.82 -4.73
N HIS A 52 10.94 -12.59 -5.66
CA HIS A 52 10.62 -12.03 -6.96
C HIS A 52 10.02 -13.14 -7.83
N GLU A 53 8.71 -13.18 -8.00
CA GLU A 53 8.07 -14.07 -8.98
C GLU A 53 7.66 -13.22 -10.19
N LYS A 54 8.39 -13.36 -11.30
CA LYS A 54 8.06 -12.72 -12.59
C LYS A 54 7.88 -11.18 -12.51
N GLY A 55 8.66 -10.50 -11.67
CA GLY A 55 8.61 -9.03 -11.51
C GLY A 55 7.60 -8.53 -10.47
N TYR A 56 6.95 -9.45 -9.75
CA TYR A 56 6.07 -9.13 -8.61
C TYR A 56 6.70 -9.59 -7.30
N GLN A 57 6.48 -8.81 -6.25
CA GLN A 57 6.87 -9.11 -4.87
C GLN A 57 5.66 -9.56 -4.06
N VAL A 58 5.85 -10.59 -3.25
CA VAL A 58 4.80 -11.11 -2.37
C VAL A 58 4.75 -10.29 -1.09
N VAL A 59 3.63 -9.61 -0.86
CA VAL A 59 3.42 -8.76 0.31
C VAL A 59 2.42 -9.40 1.26
N PHE A 60 2.76 -9.41 2.54
CA PHE A 60 1.91 -9.93 3.60
C PHE A 60 1.19 -8.76 4.26
N LEU A 61 -0.12 -8.67 4.06
CA LEU A 61 -0.94 -7.61 4.65
C LEU A 61 -2.04 -8.19 5.54
N SER A 62 -2.28 -7.55 6.67
CA SER A 62 -3.51 -7.71 7.44
C SER A 62 -4.70 -7.05 6.74
N GLU A 63 -5.93 -7.44 7.13
CA GLU A 63 -7.15 -6.80 6.61
C GLU A 63 -7.20 -5.30 6.93
N SER A 64 -6.75 -4.90 8.12
CA SER A 64 -6.68 -3.50 8.53
C SER A 64 -5.72 -2.71 7.65
N SER A 65 -4.53 -3.25 7.39
CA SER A 65 -3.55 -2.62 6.49
C SER A 65 -4.06 -2.51 5.07
N LYS A 66 -4.71 -3.55 4.53
CA LYS A 66 -5.34 -3.51 3.20
C LYS A 66 -6.36 -2.38 3.13
N LYS A 67 -7.26 -2.28 4.11
CA LYS A 67 -8.26 -1.21 4.16
C LYS A 67 -7.61 0.18 4.24
N ALA A 68 -6.58 0.34 5.07
CA ALA A 68 -5.87 1.61 5.19
C ALA A 68 -5.17 2.03 3.90
N ILE A 69 -4.59 1.08 3.15
CA ILE A 69 -3.98 1.35 1.84
C ILE A 69 -5.03 1.80 0.83
N TYR A 70 -6.17 1.11 0.76
CA TYR A 70 -7.27 1.52 -0.13
C TYR A 70 -7.74 2.94 0.16
N GLN A 71 -7.98 3.24 1.43
CA GLN A 71 -8.40 4.57 1.83
C GLN A 71 -7.34 5.62 1.49
N ALA A 72 -6.06 5.33 1.71
CA ALA A 72 -4.98 6.24 1.38
C ALA A 72 -4.87 6.49 -0.14
N LEU A 73 -5.11 5.47 -0.97
CA LEU A 73 -5.14 5.62 -2.42
C LEU A 73 -6.33 6.46 -2.88
N ASP A 74 -7.51 6.24 -2.30
CA ASP A 74 -8.72 7.01 -2.60
C ASP A 74 -8.59 8.49 -2.20
N GLU A 75 -8.03 8.78 -1.01
CA GLU A 75 -7.77 10.15 -0.54
C GLU A 75 -6.75 10.89 -1.43
N ASN A 76 -5.88 10.14 -2.12
CA ASN A 76 -4.87 10.67 -3.04
C ASN A 76 -5.22 10.44 -4.52
N ALA A 77 -6.46 10.03 -4.83
CA ALA A 77 -6.84 9.60 -6.18
C ALA A 77 -6.58 10.66 -7.26
N PHE A 78 -6.75 11.95 -6.94
CA PHE A 78 -6.47 13.06 -7.86
C PHE A 78 -4.98 13.19 -8.25
N ARG A 79 -4.08 12.58 -7.49
CA ARG A 79 -2.64 12.56 -7.76
C ARG A 79 -2.20 11.36 -8.59
N TYR A 80 -3.08 10.38 -8.76
CA TYR A 80 -2.81 9.18 -9.55
C TYR A 80 -3.59 9.22 -10.86
N HIS A 81 -2.98 8.75 -11.95
CA HIS A 81 -3.72 8.53 -13.18
C HIS A 81 -4.72 7.39 -12.95
N GLU A 82 -5.94 7.49 -13.49
CA GLU A 82 -7.03 6.53 -13.26
C GLU A 82 -6.62 5.06 -13.51
N GLN A 83 -5.69 4.81 -14.44
CA GLN A 83 -5.13 3.49 -14.74
C GLN A 83 -4.30 2.88 -13.59
N VAL A 84 -3.66 3.69 -12.74
CA VAL A 84 -2.88 3.23 -11.59
C VAL A 84 -3.79 2.65 -10.51
N LEU A 85 -4.92 3.32 -10.25
CA LEU A 85 -5.91 2.88 -9.25
C LEU A 85 -6.58 1.57 -9.68
N VAL A 86 -6.89 1.42 -10.97
CA VAL A 86 -7.43 0.17 -11.53
C VAL A 86 -6.43 -0.98 -11.37
N LYS A 87 -5.16 -0.77 -11.79
CA LYS A 87 -4.10 -1.79 -11.67
C LYS A 87 -3.86 -2.21 -10.22
N LEU A 88 -3.79 -1.25 -9.30
CA LEU A 88 -3.64 -1.53 -7.87
C LEU A 88 -4.81 -2.37 -7.34
N LYS A 89 -6.04 -2.02 -7.70
CA LYS A 89 -7.24 -2.75 -7.28
C LYS A 89 -7.23 -4.21 -7.77
N GLU A 90 -6.86 -4.44 -9.03
CA GLU A 90 -6.69 -5.78 -9.59
C GLU A 90 -5.65 -6.62 -8.83
N GLU A 91 -4.51 -6.01 -8.47
CA GLU A 91 -3.45 -6.66 -7.69
C GLU A 91 -3.91 -7.00 -6.24
N PHE A 92 -4.80 -6.19 -5.65
CA PHE A 92 -5.36 -6.41 -4.31
C PHE A 92 -6.53 -7.42 -4.26
N GLU A 93 -7.25 -7.60 -5.35
CA GLU A 93 -8.39 -8.54 -5.47
C GLU A 93 -7.97 -9.93 -5.95
N SER A 94 -6.67 -10.12 -6.25
CA SER A 94 -6.09 -11.40 -6.68
C SER A 94 -5.24 -12.05 -5.56
N PRO A 95 -5.84 -12.63 -4.51
CA PRO A 95 -5.08 -13.30 -3.46
C PRO A 95 -4.29 -14.48 -4.03
N ILE A 96 -3.02 -14.60 -3.62
CA ILE A 96 -2.21 -15.78 -3.94
C ILE A 96 -2.63 -16.90 -2.99
N LEU A 97 -3.09 -18.03 -3.55
CA LEU A 97 -3.30 -19.29 -2.82
C LEU A 97 -1.95 -19.89 -2.38
#